data_AF-A0A401TQB6-F1
#
_entry.id   AF-A0A401TQB6-F1
#
_cell.length_a   1.000
_cell.length_b   1.000
_cell.length_c   1.000
_cell.angle_alpha   90.00
_cell.angle_beta   90.00
_cell.angle_gamma   90.00
#
_symmetry.space_group_name_H-M   'P 1'
#
loop_
_entity.id
_entity.type
_entity.pdbx_description
1 polymer ?
#
loop_
_entity_poly.entity_id
_entity_poly.type
_entity_poly.pdbx_seq_one_letter_code
_entity_poly.pdbx_strand_id
1 'polypeptide(L)'
;MLYIAFVVLLVVFSLSSPWFLSVDNFLNIGRQTTLVSIIAVGMTFVIIARQIDLSVASTLALSGMAAALAMSQISNSWIVGAAAGLGTGALVGLLNGILTTQLSIPSFLVTLGSLSMARGLAMMVTNTKPV
;
A
#
# COMPACT_ATOMS: atom_id res chain seq x y z
N MET A 1 4.03 25.95 15.61
CA MET A 1 5.00 26.08 14.48
C MET A 1 4.54 25.33 13.24
N LEU A 2 4.26 24.01 13.31
CA LEU A 2 3.79 23.23 12.15
C LEU A 2 2.54 23.81 11.48
N TYR A 3 1.49 24.13 12.25
CA TYR A 3 0.26 24.70 11.68
C TYR A 3 0.45 26.08 11.05
N ILE A 4 1.33 26.91 11.62
CA ILE A 4 1.67 28.23 11.05
C ILE A 4 2.40 28.04 9.72
N ALA A 5 3.40 27.14 9.68
CA ALA A 5 4.12 26.81 8.45
C ALA A 5 3.18 26.25 7.37
N PHE A 6 2.21 25.41 7.75
CA PHE A 6 1.20 24.88 6.84
C PHE A 6 0.34 25.99 6.22
N VAL A 7 -0.17 26.91 7.03
CA VAL A 7 -0.97 28.05 6.53
C VAL A 7 -0.14 28.94 5.61
N VAL A 8 1.12 29.24 5.95
CA VAL A 8 2.01 30.03 5.09
C VAL A 8 2.23 29.35 3.74
N LEU A 9 2.50 28.04 3.73
CA LEU A 9 2.66 27.26 2.49
C LEU A 9 1.38 27.27 1.63
N LEU A 10 0.20 27.14 2.24
CA LEU A 10 -1.07 27.21 1.51
C LEU A 10 -1.23 28.55 0.78
N VAL A 11 -0.96 29.67 1.47
CA VAL A 11 -1.08 31.02 0.89
C VAL A 11 -0.07 31.20 -0.25
N VAL A 12 1.20 30.87 -0.02
CA VAL A 12 2.26 31.05 -1.01
C VAL A 12 1.99 30.24 -2.28
N PHE A 13 1.64 28.96 -2.15
CA PHE A 13 1.38 28.12 -3.32
C PHE A 13 0.07 28.45 -4.03
N SER A 14 -0.95 28.91 -3.28
CA SER A 14 -2.19 29.40 -3.89
C SER A 14 -1.96 30.62 -4.77
N LEU A 15 -0.99 31.48 -4.44
CA LEU A 15 -0.65 32.64 -5.25
C LEU A 15 0.35 32.31 -6.37
N SER A 16 1.22 31.33 -6.14
CA SER A 16 2.30 30.98 -7.08
C SER A 16 1.88 30.04 -8.21
N SER A 17 0.79 29.28 -8.04
CA SER A 17 0.30 28.34 -9.07
C SER A 17 -1.23 28.36 -9.17
N PRO A 18 -1.80 28.61 -10.37
CA PRO A 18 -3.25 28.57 -10.58
C PRO A 18 -3.83 27.16 -10.41
N TRP A 19 -2.99 26.11 -10.47
CA TRP A 19 -3.41 24.72 -10.33
C TRP A 19 -3.50 24.26 -8.87
N PHE A 20 -2.92 25.02 -7.92
CA PHE A 20 -2.81 24.59 -6.54
C PHE A 20 -4.17 24.35 -5.87
N LEU A 21 -5.14 25.26 -6.06
CA LEU A 21 -6.49 25.11 -5.52
C LEU A 21 -7.46 24.41 -6.48
N SER A 22 -6.97 23.80 -7.56
CA SER A 22 -7.84 23.09 -8.50
C SER A 22 -8.46 21.85 -7.85
N VAL A 23 -9.69 21.52 -8.28
CA VAL A 23 -10.39 20.29 -7.84
C VAL A 23 -9.56 19.06 -8.17
N ASP A 24 -8.89 19.03 -9.33
CA ASP A 24 -8.03 17.92 -9.74
C ASP A 24 -6.84 17.71 -8.79
N ASN A 25 -6.22 18.81 -8.33
CA ASN A 25 -5.13 18.71 -7.35
C ASN A 25 -5.63 18.15 -6.01
N PHE A 26 -6.77 18.62 -5.51
CA PHE A 26 -7.36 18.07 -4.28
C PHE A 26 -7.78 16.60 -4.43
N LEU A 27 -8.36 16.22 -5.58
CA LEU A 27 -8.69 14.81 -5.86
C LEU A 27 -7.43 13.94 -5.92
N ASN A 28 -6.33 14.44 -6.49
CA ASN A 28 -5.07 13.72 -6.54
C ASN A 28 -4.48 13.53 -5.13
N ILE A 29 -4.47 14.57 -4.30
CA ILE A 29 -4.07 14.49 -2.89
C ILE A 29 -4.94 13.49 -2.13
N GLY A 30 -6.25 13.53 -2.34
CA GLY A 30 -7.21 12.61 -1.73
C GLY A 30 -6.93 11.16 -2.11
N ARG A 31 -6.67 10.88 -3.39
CA ARG A 31 -6.32 9.53 -3.89
C ARG A 31 -5.02 9.00 -3.27
N GLN A 32 -3.97 9.82 -3.19
CA GLN A 32 -2.71 9.43 -2.57
C GLN A 32 -2.86 9.17 -1.07
N THR A 33 -3.62 10.02 -0.38
CA THR A 33 -3.86 9.89 1.07
C THR A 33 -4.73 8.66 1.39
N THR A 34 -5.70 8.33 0.52
CA THR A 34 -6.62 7.20 0.72
C THR A 34 -5.86 5.88 0.88
N LEU A 35 -4.81 5.64 0.09
CA LEU A 35 -4.01 4.43 0.18
C LEU A 35 -3.39 4.24 1.57
N VAL A 36 -2.73 5.27 2.09
CA VAL A 36 -2.07 5.22 3.41
C VAL A 36 -3.12 5.14 4.52
N SER A 37 -4.25 5.86 4.40
CA SER A 37 -5.33 5.84 5.39
C SER A 37 -5.98 4.46 5.53
N ILE A 38 -6.27 3.76 4.42
CA ILE A 38 -6.84 2.41 4.46
C ILE A 38 -5.86 1.44 5.13
N ILE A 39 -4.58 1.53 4.75
CA ILE A 39 -3.51 0.70 5.36
C ILE A 39 -3.41 0.99 6.86
N ALA A 40 -3.46 2.26 7.26
CA ALA A 40 -3.38 2.65 8.66
C ALA A 40 -4.49 1.99 9.49
N VAL A 41 -5.73 1.95 8.98
CA VAL A 41 -6.84 1.24 9.63
C VAL A 41 -6.51 -0.24 9.83
N GLY A 42 -6.00 -0.93 8.81
CA GLY A 42 -5.57 -2.33 8.96
C GLY A 42 -4.46 -2.51 10.00
N MET A 43 -3.47 -1.62 9.98
CA MET A 43 -2.34 -1.63 10.93
C MET A 43 -2.76 -1.38 12.38
N THR A 44 -3.90 -0.71 12.63
CA THR A 44 -4.39 -0.55 14.02
C THR A 44 -4.62 -1.90 14.69
N PHE A 45 -5.16 -2.90 13.98
CA PHE A 45 -5.38 -4.24 14.53
C PHE A 45 -4.07 -4.93 14.87
N VAL A 46 -3.05 -4.80 14.01
CA VAL A 46 -1.71 -5.36 14.24
C VAL A 46 -1.07 -4.75 15.49
N ILE A 47 -1.16 -3.44 15.63
CA ILE A 47 -0.59 -2.70 16.78
C ILE A 47 -1.33 -3.05 18.08
N ILE A 48 -2.66 -3.11 18.06
CA ILE A 48 -3.46 -3.50 19.23
C ILE A 48 -3.12 -4.92 19.68
N ALA A 49 -2.85 -5.83 18.73
CA ALA A 49 -2.36 -7.18 19.01
C ALA A 49 -0.91 -7.22 19.52
N ARG A 50 -0.26 -6.06 19.73
CA ARG A 50 1.16 -5.91 20.13
C ARG A 50 2.14 -6.55 19.15
N GLN A 51 1.76 -6.62 17.88
CA GLN A 51 2.60 -7.14 16.81
C GLN A 51 3.17 -5.98 15.98
N ILE A 52 4.20 -6.29 15.20
CA ILE A 52 4.79 -5.39 14.19
C ILE A 52 4.63 -6.04 12.82
N ASP A 53 4.20 -5.27 11.82
CA ASP A 53 4.17 -5.68 10.42
C ASP A 53 5.02 -4.76 9.54
N LEU A 54 6.16 -5.30 9.09
CA LEU A 54 7.07 -4.65 8.15
C LEU A 54 6.72 -4.90 6.68
N SER A 55 5.90 -5.90 6.40
CA SER A 55 5.60 -6.35 5.04
C SER A 55 4.55 -5.48 4.34
N VAL A 56 3.87 -4.59 5.06
CA VAL A 56 2.70 -3.86 4.55
C VAL A 56 2.94 -3.10 3.24
N ALA A 57 4.09 -2.44 3.10
CA ALA A 57 4.43 -1.68 1.90
C ALA A 57 4.74 -2.59 0.71
N SER A 58 5.45 -3.70 0.93
CA SER A 58 5.71 -4.69 -0.12
C SER A 58 4.47 -5.48 -0.50
N THR A 59 3.57 -5.74 0.43
CA THR A 59 2.29 -6.40 0.17
C THR A 59 1.41 -5.50 -0.69
N LEU A 60 1.34 -4.20 -0.39
CA LEU A 60 0.67 -3.21 -1.23
C LEU A 60 1.23 -3.23 -2.67
N ALA A 61 2.56 -3.18 -2.79
CA ALA A 61 3.22 -3.18 -4.10
C ALA A 61 2.94 -4.48 -4.88
N LEU A 62 3.03 -5.64 -4.23
CA LEU A 62 2.75 -6.94 -4.84
C LEU A 62 1.28 -7.07 -5.26
N SER A 63 0.35 -6.64 -4.41
CA SER A 63 -1.08 -6.61 -4.72
C SER A 63 -1.41 -5.67 -5.88
N GLY A 64 -0.79 -4.49 -5.93
CA GLY A 64 -0.96 -3.54 -7.03
C GLY A 64 -0.44 -4.09 -8.36
N MET A 65 0.74 -4.72 -8.33
CA MET A 65 1.31 -5.42 -9.49
C MET A 65 0.40 -6.57 -9.95
N ALA A 66 -0.09 -7.40 -9.03
CA ALA A 66 -0.99 -8.50 -9.36
C ALA A 66 -2.29 -7.99 -10.00
N ALA A 67 -2.86 -6.90 -9.48
CA ALA A 67 -4.03 -6.25 -10.05
C ALA A 67 -3.75 -5.75 -11.47
N ALA A 68 -2.64 -5.03 -11.68
CA ALA A 68 -2.26 -4.49 -12.99
C ALA A 68 -2.01 -5.59 -14.03
N LEU A 69 -1.32 -6.66 -13.65
CA LEU A 69 -1.08 -7.82 -14.52
C LEU A 69 -2.38 -8.56 -14.85
N ALA A 70 -3.29 -8.71 -13.89
CA ALA A 70 -4.57 -9.37 -14.14
C ALA A 70 -5.46 -8.53 -15.09
N MET A 71 -5.46 -7.20 -14.92
CA MET A 71 -6.17 -6.28 -15.83
C MET A 71 -5.61 -6.33 -17.25
N SER A 72 -4.28 -6.37 -17.41
CA SER A 72 -3.65 -6.37 -18.73
C SER A 72 -3.93 -7.65 -19.53
N GLN A 73 -4.13 -8.77 -18.84
CA GLN A 73 -4.43 -10.06 -19.48
C GLN A 73 -5.91 -10.24 -19.83
N ILE A 74 -6.83 -9.62 -19.08
CA ILE A 74 -8.29 -9.82 -19.24
C ILE A 74 -8.97 -8.47 -19.51
N SER A 75 -8.84 -7.99 -20.75
CA SER A 75 -9.64 -6.88 -21.33
C SER A 75 -9.75 -5.62 -20.45
N ASN A 76 -8.72 -5.31 -19.65
CA ASN A 76 -8.71 -4.17 -18.73
C ASN A 76 -9.88 -4.16 -17.71
N SER A 77 -10.39 -5.34 -17.34
CA SER A 77 -11.49 -5.47 -16.39
C SER A 77 -11.04 -5.15 -14.96
N TRP A 78 -11.52 -4.01 -14.44
CA TRP A 78 -11.18 -3.54 -13.09
C TRP A 78 -11.60 -4.54 -12.00
N ILE A 79 -12.67 -5.32 -12.22
CA ILE A 79 -13.18 -6.32 -11.28
C ILE A 79 -12.14 -7.43 -11.08
N VAL A 80 -11.53 -7.89 -12.18
CA VAL A 80 -10.50 -8.93 -12.16
C VAL A 80 -9.24 -8.41 -11.46
N GLY A 81 -8.86 -7.16 -11.75
CA GLY A 81 -7.76 -6.49 -11.06
C GLY A 81 -7.99 -6.39 -9.55
N ALA A 82 -9.17 -5.93 -9.14
CA ALA A 82 -9.54 -5.82 -7.74
C ALA A 82 -9.52 -7.19 -7.03
N ALA A 83 -10.08 -8.22 -7.65
CA ALA A 83 -10.07 -9.58 -7.11
C ALA A 83 -8.64 -10.13 -6.95
N ALA A 84 -7.78 -9.93 -7.96
CA ALA A 84 -6.38 -10.37 -7.90
C ALA A 84 -5.58 -9.64 -6.83
N GLY A 85 -5.71 -8.31 -6.75
CA GLY A 85 -5.02 -7.49 -5.75
C GLY A 85 -5.45 -7.80 -4.32
N LEU A 86 -6.76 -7.90 -4.07
CA LEU A 86 -7.33 -8.27 -2.77
C LEU A 86 -6.94 -9.70 -2.39
N GLY A 87 -7.02 -10.65 -3.34
CA GLY A 87 -6.63 -12.04 -3.13
C GLY A 87 -5.15 -12.16 -2.74
N THR A 88 -4.27 -11.44 -3.44
CA THR A 88 -2.82 -11.42 -3.13
C THR A 88 -2.56 -10.88 -1.73
N GLY A 89 -3.20 -9.78 -1.36
CA GLY A 89 -3.04 -9.17 -0.03
C GLY A 89 -3.57 -10.07 1.09
N ALA A 90 -4.74 -10.67 0.86
CA ALA A 90 -5.35 -11.63 1.79
C ALA A 90 -4.47 -12.87 1.99
N LEU A 91 -3.88 -13.41 0.93
CA LEU A 91 -2.97 -14.57 1.02
C LEU A 91 -1.72 -14.24 1.83
N VAL A 92 -1.07 -13.10 1.57
CA VAL A 92 0.11 -12.69 2.36
C VAL A 92 -0.26 -12.46 3.82
N GLY A 93 -1.39 -11.79 4.09
CA GLY A 93 -1.89 -11.58 5.45
C GLY A 93 -2.22 -12.89 6.17
N LEU A 94 -2.84 -13.85 5.48
CA LEU A 94 -3.17 -15.17 6.01
C LEU A 94 -1.89 -15.94 6.38
N LEU A 95 -0.89 -15.96 5.49
CA LEU A 95 0.39 -16.61 5.75
C LEU A 95 1.09 -15.99 6.96
N ASN A 96 1.16 -14.65 7.03
CA ASN A 96 1.72 -13.95 8.18
C ASN A 96 0.96 -14.31 9.47
N GLY A 97 -0.37 -14.33 9.43
CA GLY A 97 -1.23 -14.69 10.55
C GLY A 97 -0.97 -16.11 11.03
N ILE A 98 -1.00 -17.10 10.14
CA ILE A 98 -0.78 -18.51 10.50
C ILE A 98 0.61 -18.72 11.12
N LEU A 99 1.66 -18.16 10.52
CA LEU A 99 3.03 -18.30 11.00
C LEU A 99 3.22 -17.66 12.38
N THR A 100 2.54 -16.55 12.65
CA THR A 100 2.63 -15.88 13.94
C THR A 100 1.77 -16.55 15.01
N THR A 101 0.54 -16.96 14.70
CA THR A 101 -0.39 -17.49 15.69
C THR A 101 -0.26 -18.98 15.94
N GLN A 102 -0.03 -19.79 14.90
CA GLN A 102 0.04 -21.25 15.04
C GLN A 102 1.47 -21.74 15.28
N LEU A 103 2.45 -21.19 14.56
CA LEU A 103 3.85 -21.59 14.71
C LEU A 103 4.60 -20.78 15.79
N SER A 104 3.93 -19.79 16.40
CA SER A 104 4.49 -18.94 17.48
C SER A 104 5.82 -18.26 17.09
N ILE A 105 6.00 -17.96 15.81
CA ILE A 105 7.18 -17.24 15.32
C ILE A 105 6.96 -15.75 15.58
N PRO A 106 7.95 -15.00 16.11
CA PRO A 106 7.83 -13.56 16.31
C PRO A 106 7.40 -12.81 15.03
N SER A 107 6.38 -11.94 15.11
CA SER A 107 5.81 -11.29 13.91
C SER A 107 6.80 -10.46 13.13
N PHE A 108 7.77 -9.86 13.82
CA PHE A 108 8.85 -9.10 13.20
C PHE A 108 9.63 -9.97 12.20
N LEU A 109 9.97 -11.21 12.58
CA LEU A 109 10.72 -12.13 11.71
C LEU A 109 9.87 -12.59 10.52
N VAL A 110 8.61 -12.95 10.79
CA VAL A 110 7.67 -13.37 9.76
C VAL A 110 7.48 -12.25 8.73
N THR A 111 7.21 -11.03 9.18
CA THR A 111 6.91 -9.90 8.30
C THR A 111 8.16 -9.34 7.61
N LEU A 112 9.34 -9.46 8.20
CA LEU A 112 10.62 -9.19 7.50
C LEU A 112 10.89 -10.20 6.39
N GLY A 113 10.58 -11.48 6.63
CA GLY A 113 10.65 -12.54 5.63
C GLY A 113 9.68 -12.27 4.48
N SER A 114 8.40 -12.02 4.79
CA SER A 114 7.36 -11.69 3.82
C SER A 114 7.67 -10.41 3.04
N LEU A 115 8.28 -9.40 3.68
CA LEU A 115 8.79 -8.20 3.01
C LEU A 115 9.77 -8.56 1.88
N SER A 116 10.75 -9.41 2.22
CA SER A 116 11.79 -9.83 1.28
C SER A 116 11.21 -10.73 0.18
N MET A 117 10.31 -11.65 0.53
CA MET A 117 9.63 -12.52 -0.43
C MET A 117 8.75 -11.74 -1.40
N ALA A 118 7.87 -10.87 -0.92
CA ALA A 118 6.98 -10.07 -1.76
C ALA A 118 7.78 -9.17 -2.71
N ARG A 119 8.84 -8.53 -2.20
CA ARG A 119 9.74 -7.72 -3.03
C ARG A 119 10.46 -8.57 -4.07
N GLY A 120 11.00 -9.73 -3.68
CA GLY A 120 11.68 -10.66 -4.58
C GLY A 120 10.77 -11.18 -5.69
N LEU A 121 9.55 -11.60 -5.35
CA LEU A 121 8.53 -12.03 -6.29
C LEU A 121 8.16 -10.92 -7.28
N ALA A 122 7.94 -9.70 -6.77
CA ALA A 122 7.66 -8.56 -7.64
C ALA A 122 8.80 -8.33 -8.64
N MET A 123 10.05 -8.29 -8.17
CA MET A 123 11.22 -8.10 -9.04
C MET A 123 11.38 -9.22 -10.08
N MET A 124 11.11 -10.47 -9.70
CA MET A 124 11.20 -11.63 -10.59
C MET A 124 10.14 -11.57 -11.68
N VAL A 125 8.89 -11.23 -11.33
CA VAL A 125 7.76 -11.16 -12.28
C VAL A 125 7.94 -9.98 -13.23
N THR A 126 8.41 -8.83 -12.76
CA THR A 126 8.57 -7.63 -13.60
C THR A 126 9.90 -7.59 -14.34
N ASN A 127 10.78 -8.59 -14.18
CA ASN A 127 12.17 -8.54 -14.64
C ASN A 127 12.86 -7.22 -14.23
N THR A 128 12.65 -6.78 -12.99
CA THR A 128 13.12 -5.51 -12.41
C THR A 128 12.65 -4.23 -13.13
N LYS A 129 11.73 -4.34 -14.08
CA LYS A 129 11.13 -3.16 -14.71
C LYS A 129 10.13 -2.51 -13.74
N PRO A 130 10.06 -1.17 -13.70
CA PRO A 130 9.00 -0.49 -12.97
C PRO A 130 7.65 -0.85 -13.61
N VAL A 131 6.72 -1.30 -12.77
CA VAL A 131 5.31 -1.51 -13.10
C VAL A 131 4.49 -0.31 -12.69
#